data_AF-A0A7S1WLQ8-F1
#
_entry.id   AF-A0A7S1WLQ8-F1
#
_cell.length_a   1.000
_cell.length_b   1.000
_cell.length_c   1.000
_cell.angle_alpha   90.00
_cell.angle_beta   90.00
_cell.angle_gamma   90.00
#
_symmetry.space_group_name_H-M   'P 1'
#
loop_
_entity.id
_entity.type
_entity.pdbx_description
1 polymer ?
#
loop_
_entity_poly.entity_id
_entity_poly.type
_entity_poly.pdbx_seq_one_letter_code
_entity_poly.pdbx_strand_id
1 'polypeptide(L)'
;NGLLYHPYNKRSAPYLHNSSGGVGVVRAWERDTGKIAWERIYQGLEANNTPMYIEKLDGAGILVVPLGANADESPNQEPWEWEGRIVGLDGKTGEDIWQWDPPRWDWPGAKGPRRDEDGENYNPDSWSNPPVLGADGTMYCQWHDGTIYAFDPINGEVKSQWTLPDCGMSGVPAIGPGLLACPGGMGLKVF
;
A
#
# COMPACT_ATOMS: atom_id res chain seq x y z
N ASN A 1 -3.23 -13.34 17.66
CA ASN A 1 -2.09 -14.24 17.97
C ASN A 1 -1.07 -13.66 18.99
N GLY A 2 -1.39 -12.60 19.74
CA GLY A 2 -0.47 -12.04 20.76
C GLY A 2 0.65 -11.15 20.21
N LEU A 3 0.59 -10.78 18.92
CA LEU A 3 1.57 -9.91 18.28
C LEU A 3 0.96 -8.55 17.92
N LEU A 4 1.80 -7.51 17.94
CA LEU A 4 1.53 -6.18 17.41
C LEU A 4 2.40 -5.96 16.16
N TYR A 5 1.83 -5.43 15.09
CA TYR A 5 2.53 -5.22 13.83
C TYR A 5 2.82 -3.74 13.60
N HIS A 6 4.04 -3.45 13.20
CA HIS A 6 4.52 -2.09 12.98
C HIS A 6 5.35 -2.05 11.69
N PRO A 7 4.71 -1.70 10.56
CA PRO A 7 5.43 -1.28 9.37
C PRO A 7 5.94 0.16 9.55
N TYR A 8 7.18 0.42 9.12
CA TYR A 8 7.80 1.74 9.13
C TYR A 8 9.00 1.79 8.18
N ASN A 9 9.51 2.99 7.89
CA ASN A 9 10.70 3.17 7.04
C ASN A 9 11.97 3.37 7.89
N LYS A 10 13.04 2.62 7.59
CA LYS A 10 14.41 2.96 8.01
C LYS A 10 14.98 3.94 6.99
N ARG A 11 15.15 5.20 7.37
CA ARG A 11 15.76 6.21 6.49
C ARG A 11 17.28 5.96 6.40
N SER A 12 17.77 5.38 5.29
CA SER A 12 19.21 5.19 5.09
C SER A 12 19.66 5.48 3.65
N ALA A 13 19.42 6.69 3.15
CA ALA A 13 20.27 7.42 2.20
C ALA A 13 19.60 8.77 1.87
N PRO A 14 20.37 9.85 1.60
CA PRO A 14 19.80 11.05 0.99
C PRO A 14 19.21 10.66 -0.37
N TYR A 15 17.96 11.05 -0.63
CA TYR A 15 17.20 10.88 -1.87
C TYR A 15 18.07 10.74 -3.13
N LEU A 16 18.42 9.51 -3.50
CA LEU A 16 19.12 9.24 -4.75
C LEU A 16 18.06 8.96 -5.81
N HIS A 17 17.59 10.04 -6.44
CA HIS A 17 17.08 10.10 -7.81
C HIS A 17 15.88 9.21 -8.25
N ASN A 18 15.32 8.34 -7.39
CA ASN A 18 14.22 7.44 -7.74
C ASN A 18 12.94 7.75 -6.97
N SER A 19 11.79 7.48 -7.58
CA SER A 19 10.45 7.68 -6.99
C SER A 19 10.12 6.69 -5.87
N SER A 20 10.93 5.65 -5.66
CA SER A 20 10.86 4.74 -4.51
C SER A 20 12.29 4.31 -4.14
N GLY A 21 12.80 4.77 -2.99
CA GLY A 21 14.20 4.56 -2.62
C GLY A 21 14.47 4.21 -1.15
N GLY A 22 13.43 4.25 -0.31
CA GLY A 22 13.55 3.96 1.10
C GLY A 22 13.69 2.47 1.43
N VAL A 23 13.94 2.20 2.72
CA VAL A 23 14.01 0.83 3.27
C VAL A 23 12.79 0.60 4.14
N GLY A 24 11.79 -0.09 3.63
CA GLY A 24 10.62 -0.50 4.38
C GLY A 24 10.98 -1.61 5.37
N VAL A 25 10.40 -1.55 6.56
CA VAL A 25 10.55 -2.55 7.61
C VAL A 25 9.18 -2.91 8.13
N VAL A 26 8.87 -4.20 8.13
CA VAL A 26 7.68 -4.74 8.79
C VAL A 26 8.13 -5.54 9.99
N ARG A 27 7.71 -5.12 11.19
CA ARG A 27 8.15 -5.74 12.43
C ARG A 27 6.96 -6.19 13.27
N ALA A 28 7.07 -7.39 13.82
CA ALA A 28 6.15 -7.86 14.86
C ALA A 28 6.78 -7.79 16.24
N TRP A 29 5.95 -7.43 17.21
CA TRP A 29 6.31 -7.32 18.61
C TRP A 29 5.41 -8.24 19.43
N GLU A 30 5.99 -8.97 20.37
CA GLU A 30 5.23 -9.65 21.42
C GLU A 30 4.46 -8.61 22.23
N ARG A 31 3.13 -8.68 22.22
CA ARG A 31 2.25 -7.67 22.85
C ARG A 31 2.60 -7.44 24.32
N ASP A 32 2.86 -8.51 25.05
CA ASP A 32 2.97 -8.48 26.51
C ASP A 32 4.40 -8.13 26.98
N THR A 33 5.42 -8.38 26.16
CA THR A 33 6.83 -8.16 26.54
C THR A 33 7.49 -7.01 25.81
N GLY A 34 6.94 -6.59 24.66
CA GLY A 34 7.56 -5.62 23.76
C GLY A 34 8.83 -6.13 23.07
N LYS A 35 9.12 -7.44 23.13
CA LYS A 35 10.25 -8.03 22.40
C LYS A 35 9.90 -8.17 20.92
N ILE A 36 10.91 -8.06 20.06
CA ILE A 36 10.76 -8.33 18.63
C ILE A 36 10.53 -9.82 18.45
N ALA A 37 9.40 -10.18 17.85
CA ALA A 37 9.10 -11.56 17.46
C ALA A 37 9.76 -11.90 16.11
N TRP A 38 9.63 -10.99 15.13
CA TRP A 38 10.25 -11.11 13.81
C TRP A 38 10.35 -9.75 13.11
N GLU A 39 11.18 -9.68 12.07
CA GLU A 39 11.38 -8.50 11.23
C GLU A 39 11.56 -8.90 9.76
N ARG A 40 10.94 -8.15 8.85
CA ARG A 40 11.16 -8.17 7.41
C ARG A 40 11.67 -6.81 6.94
N ILE A 41 12.61 -6.82 6.01
CA ILE A 41 13.24 -5.62 5.45
C ILE A 41 13.06 -5.67 3.93
N TYR A 42 12.60 -4.57 3.35
CA TYR A 42 12.37 -4.39 1.93
C TYR A 42 13.24 -3.24 1.42
N GLN A 43 14.12 -3.53 0.47
CA GLN A 43 15.00 -2.54 -0.14
C GLN A 43 14.31 -1.92 -1.35
N GLY A 44 14.32 -0.59 -1.44
CA GLY A 44 13.67 0.15 -2.54
C GLY A 44 12.14 0.18 -2.46
N LEU A 45 11.57 -0.40 -1.41
CA LEU A 45 10.13 -0.43 -1.17
C LEU A 45 9.89 -0.03 0.28
N GLU A 46 9.18 1.07 0.46
CA GLU A 46 8.83 1.60 1.76
C GLU A 46 7.59 0.92 2.35
N ALA A 47 7.49 0.90 3.68
CA ALA A 47 6.41 0.29 4.46
C ALA A 47 5.73 1.35 5.35
N ASN A 48 5.26 2.43 4.73
CA ASN A 48 4.59 3.55 5.40
C ASN A 48 3.11 3.28 5.71
N ASN A 49 2.47 2.39 4.95
CA ASN A 49 1.04 2.11 5.09
C ASN A 49 0.72 1.26 6.31
N THR A 50 -0.43 1.55 6.93
CA THR A 50 -0.99 0.68 7.98
C THR A 50 -1.32 -0.70 7.38
N PRO A 51 -0.94 -1.81 8.04
CA PRO A 51 -1.17 -3.14 7.49
C PRO A 51 -2.58 -3.63 7.82
N MET A 52 -3.09 -4.56 7.04
CA MET A 52 -4.33 -5.29 7.31
C MET A 52 -4.01 -6.66 7.91
N TYR A 53 -4.77 -7.10 8.91
CA TYR A 53 -4.66 -8.46 9.46
C TYR A 53 -5.92 -9.26 9.17
N ILE A 54 -5.76 -10.41 8.53
CA ILE A 54 -6.84 -11.36 8.24
C ILE A 54 -6.67 -12.58 9.12
N GLU A 55 -7.61 -12.82 10.03
CA GLU A 55 -7.58 -14.02 10.86
C GLU A 55 -8.01 -15.25 10.05
N LYS A 56 -7.19 -16.31 10.08
CA LYS A 56 -7.56 -17.62 9.55
C LYS A 56 -8.15 -18.49 10.67
N LEU A 57 -8.95 -19.48 10.28
CA LEU A 57 -9.59 -20.43 11.21
C LEU A 57 -8.60 -21.26 12.04
N ASP A 58 -7.36 -21.41 11.59
CA ASP A 58 -6.28 -22.12 12.30
C ASP A 58 -5.54 -21.22 13.33
N GLY A 59 -5.95 -19.96 13.48
CA GLY A 59 -5.35 -18.98 14.38
C GLY A 59 -4.01 -18.41 13.91
N ALA A 60 -3.57 -18.73 12.69
CA ALA A 60 -2.45 -18.08 12.00
C ALA A 60 -2.99 -17.11 10.94
N GLY A 61 -3.18 -15.84 11.31
CA GLY A 61 -3.65 -14.84 10.35
C GLY A 61 -2.60 -14.40 9.32
N ILE A 62 -3.05 -13.78 8.24
CA ILE A 62 -2.20 -13.13 7.23
C ILE A 62 -2.09 -11.65 7.56
N LEU A 63 -0.86 -11.14 7.60
CA LEU A 63 -0.59 -9.71 7.62
C LEU A 63 -0.38 -9.23 6.18
N VAL A 64 -1.29 -8.42 5.67
CA VAL A 64 -1.17 -7.80 4.36
C VAL A 64 -0.55 -6.42 4.49
N VAL A 65 0.51 -6.16 3.74
CA VAL A 65 1.25 -4.89 3.78
C VAL A 65 1.45 -4.36 2.36
N PRO A 66 0.86 -3.21 2.01
CA PRO A 66 1.24 -2.46 0.82
C PRO A 66 2.58 -1.76 1.03
N LEU A 67 3.47 -1.91 0.05
CA LEU A 67 4.83 -1.41 0.04
C LEU A 67 5.05 -0.57 -1.21
N GLY A 68 5.61 0.62 -1.05
CA GLY A 68 5.81 1.58 -2.13
C GLY A 68 6.09 2.96 -1.57
N ALA A 69 6.46 3.89 -2.44
CA ALA A 69 6.89 5.23 -2.07
C ALA A 69 5.90 5.98 -1.16
N ASN A 70 6.47 6.78 -0.26
CA ASN A 70 5.73 7.69 0.61
C ASN A 70 5.37 9.01 -0.10
N ALA A 71 4.40 9.72 0.45
CA ALA A 71 3.98 11.03 -0.03
C ALA A 71 5.17 12.00 -0.02
N ASP A 72 5.18 12.92 -1.00
CA ASP A 72 6.23 13.93 -1.21
C ASP A 72 7.56 13.38 -1.79
N GLU A 73 7.59 12.11 -2.23
CA GLU A 73 8.72 11.59 -3.04
C GLU A 73 8.59 12.03 -4.50
N SER A 74 8.68 13.33 -4.79
CA SER A 74 8.81 13.81 -6.17
C SER A 74 10.13 13.32 -6.77
N PRO A 75 10.13 12.48 -7.82
CA PRO A 75 11.36 12.13 -8.49
C PRO A 75 11.92 13.37 -9.22
N ASN A 76 13.13 13.78 -8.84
CA ASN A 76 13.77 14.99 -9.38
C ASN A 76 14.39 14.78 -10.77
N GLN A 77 14.27 13.60 -11.38
CA GLN A 77 14.90 13.27 -12.65
C GLN A 77 14.14 12.16 -13.40
N GLU A 78 14.14 12.23 -14.73
CA GLU A 78 13.65 11.17 -15.61
C GLU A 78 14.65 10.00 -15.77
N PRO A 79 14.18 8.77 -16.01
CA PRO A 79 12.78 8.37 -16.08
C PRO A 79 12.13 8.29 -14.70
N TRP A 80 10.86 8.69 -14.62
CA TRP A 80 10.07 8.50 -13.42
C TRP A 80 9.58 7.06 -13.44
N GLU A 81 9.99 6.25 -12.48
CA GLU A 81 9.50 4.87 -12.35
C GLU A 81 9.04 4.67 -10.91
N TRP A 82 7.76 4.34 -10.76
CA TRP A 82 7.16 4.01 -9.46
C TRP A 82 6.95 2.50 -9.41
N GLU A 83 7.57 1.88 -8.41
CA GLU A 83 7.39 0.48 -8.08
C GLU A 83 6.55 0.34 -6.81
N GLY A 84 5.79 -0.74 -6.75
CA GLY A 84 4.98 -1.09 -5.60
C GLY A 84 4.92 -2.59 -5.44
N ARG A 85 4.50 -3.03 -4.26
CA ARG A 85 4.24 -4.43 -3.95
C ARG A 85 3.19 -4.52 -2.87
N ILE A 86 2.32 -5.51 -2.94
CA ILE A 86 1.55 -5.96 -1.79
C ILE A 86 2.10 -7.32 -1.37
N VAL A 87 2.39 -7.48 -0.08
CA VAL A 87 2.81 -8.76 0.49
C VAL A 87 1.75 -9.28 1.45
N GLY A 88 1.47 -10.58 1.39
CA GLY A 88 0.78 -11.33 2.42
C GLY A 88 1.78 -12.15 3.21
N LEU A 89 1.92 -11.84 4.50
CA LEU A 89 2.87 -12.49 5.40
C LEU A 89 2.15 -13.41 6.38
N ASP A 90 2.75 -14.53 6.73
CA ASP A 90 2.32 -15.29 7.90
C ASP A 90 2.47 -14.43 9.15
N GLY A 91 1.37 -14.19 9.85
CA GLY A 91 1.36 -13.28 10.98
C GLY A 91 2.24 -13.73 12.15
N LYS A 92 2.53 -15.03 12.29
CA LYS A 92 3.35 -15.57 13.38
C LYS A 92 4.83 -15.59 13.04
N THR A 93 5.19 -15.92 11.80
CA THR A 93 6.61 -16.09 11.40
C THR A 93 7.16 -14.91 10.61
N GLY A 94 6.29 -14.11 9.99
CA GLY A 94 6.66 -13.06 9.06
C GLY A 94 7.10 -13.59 7.69
N GLU A 95 6.96 -14.89 7.41
CA GLU A 95 7.31 -15.50 6.12
C GLU A 95 6.32 -15.11 5.02
N ASP A 96 6.78 -15.07 3.77
CA ASP A 96 5.90 -14.75 2.64
C ASP A 96 4.92 -15.90 2.38
N ILE A 97 3.63 -15.55 2.29
CA ILE A 97 2.58 -16.44 1.76
C ILE A 97 2.36 -16.13 0.28
N TRP A 98 2.23 -14.85 -0.05
CA TRP A 98 2.05 -14.37 -1.43
C TRP A 98 2.61 -12.95 -1.58
N GLN A 99 2.91 -12.58 -2.82
CA GLN A 99 3.30 -11.22 -3.20
C GLN A 99 2.65 -10.87 -4.54
N TRP A 100 2.34 -9.60 -4.74
CA TRP A 100 1.80 -9.10 -5.99
C TRP A 100 2.35 -7.70 -6.30
N ASP A 101 2.80 -7.50 -7.52
CA ASP A 101 3.37 -6.23 -7.99
C ASP A 101 2.41 -5.59 -9.02
N PRO A 102 2.05 -4.31 -8.88
CA PRO A 102 1.26 -3.59 -9.86
C PRO A 102 2.09 -3.32 -11.12
N PRO A 103 1.42 -2.99 -12.24
CA PRO A 103 2.09 -2.38 -13.37
C PRO A 103 2.92 -1.17 -12.93
N ARG A 104 4.13 -1.06 -13.46
CA ARG A 104 4.97 0.12 -13.26
C ARG A 104 4.23 1.36 -13.73
N TRP A 105 4.39 2.44 -12.99
CA TRP A 105 3.82 3.75 -13.32
C TRP A 105 4.96 4.71 -13.64
N ASP A 106 4.87 5.39 -14.78
CA ASP A 106 5.99 6.12 -15.40
C ASP A 106 5.79 7.65 -15.49
N TRP A 107 4.98 8.19 -14.57
CA TRP A 107 4.62 9.61 -14.52
C TRP A 107 5.24 10.28 -13.28
N PRO A 108 5.57 11.59 -13.26
CA PRO A 108 6.23 12.24 -12.11
C PRO A 108 5.34 12.43 -10.86
N GLY A 109 4.13 11.88 -10.86
CA GLY A 109 3.20 11.91 -9.73
C GLY A 109 2.01 10.99 -9.95
N ALA A 110 0.99 11.05 -9.09
CA ALA A 110 -0.22 10.23 -9.24
C ALA A 110 -0.98 10.59 -10.52
N LYS A 111 -1.82 9.66 -10.99
CA LYS A 111 -2.72 9.95 -12.11
C LYS A 111 -3.64 11.14 -11.80
N GLY A 112 -3.89 12.00 -12.77
CA GLY A 112 -4.81 13.14 -12.61
C GLY A 112 -4.30 14.42 -13.27
N PRO A 113 -4.97 15.57 -13.06
CA PRO A 113 -4.60 16.82 -13.71
C PRO A 113 -3.20 17.28 -13.30
N ARG A 114 -2.58 17.97 -14.26
CA ARG A 114 -1.13 18.19 -14.38
C ARG A 114 -0.62 19.29 -13.46
N ARG A 115 -0.73 19.08 -12.16
CA ARG A 115 -0.36 19.97 -11.06
C ARG A 115 -1.57 20.65 -10.42
N ASP A 116 -1.45 20.92 -9.13
CA ASP A 116 -2.40 21.73 -8.36
C ASP A 116 -2.34 23.22 -8.76
N GLU A 117 -3.09 24.06 -8.04
CA GLU A 117 -3.16 25.51 -8.29
C GLU A 117 -1.79 26.21 -8.14
N ASP A 118 -0.87 25.62 -7.39
CA ASP A 118 0.48 26.12 -7.15
C ASP A 118 1.50 25.58 -8.17
N GLY A 119 1.09 24.67 -9.06
CA GLY A 119 1.96 24.09 -10.07
C GLY A 119 2.79 22.92 -9.55
N GLU A 120 2.41 22.29 -8.44
CA GLU A 120 3.08 21.12 -7.87
C GLU A 120 2.41 19.80 -8.27
N ASN A 121 3.21 18.74 -8.45
CA ASN A 121 2.67 17.42 -8.76
C ASN A 121 1.94 16.86 -7.54
N TYR A 122 0.80 16.22 -7.80
CA TYR A 122 0.06 15.52 -6.77
C TYR A 122 0.73 14.17 -6.46
N ASN A 123 1.41 14.07 -5.30
CA ASN A 123 2.25 12.93 -4.93
C ASN A 123 1.82 12.30 -3.60
N PRO A 124 0.68 11.57 -3.57
CA PRO A 124 0.29 10.77 -2.42
C PRO A 124 1.22 9.55 -2.26
N ASP A 125 1.08 8.83 -1.15
CA ASP A 125 1.69 7.50 -1.02
C ASP A 125 1.24 6.59 -2.18
N SER A 126 2.15 5.76 -2.71
CA SER A 126 1.87 4.96 -3.91
C SER A 126 0.71 3.96 -3.77
N TRP A 127 0.30 3.67 -2.52
CA TRP A 127 -0.76 2.71 -2.18
C TRP A 127 -1.98 3.31 -1.46
N SER A 128 -2.17 4.63 -1.48
CA SER A 128 -3.37 5.32 -0.98
C SER A 128 -3.85 4.87 0.44
N ASN A 129 -2.96 4.79 1.43
CA ASN A 129 -3.32 4.49 2.83
C ASN A 129 -4.08 3.11 3.00
N PRO A 130 -4.40 2.56 4.19
CA PRO A 130 -4.61 1.11 4.37
C PRO A 130 -5.64 0.43 3.44
N PRO A 131 -5.41 -0.86 3.07
CA PRO A 131 -6.42 -1.67 2.40
C PRO A 131 -7.74 -1.74 3.19
N VAL A 132 -8.86 -1.95 2.50
CA VAL A 132 -10.16 -2.22 3.15
C VAL A 132 -10.70 -3.59 2.81
N LEU A 133 -11.41 -4.20 3.76
CA LEU A 133 -11.99 -5.54 3.60
C LEU A 133 -13.52 -5.44 3.52
N GLY A 134 -14.07 -5.95 2.43
CA GLY A 134 -15.50 -6.11 2.24
C GLY A 134 -16.08 -7.23 3.09
N ALA A 135 -17.38 -7.14 3.38
CA ALA A 135 -18.11 -8.19 4.08
C ALA A 135 -18.16 -9.51 3.28
N ASP A 136 -17.92 -9.45 1.97
CA ASP A 136 -17.76 -10.60 1.06
C ASP A 136 -16.34 -11.21 1.12
N GLY A 137 -15.44 -10.66 1.92
CA GLY A 137 -14.05 -11.09 2.04
C GLY A 137 -13.13 -10.57 0.92
N THR A 138 -13.59 -9.64 0.09
CA THR A 138 -12.75 -8.98 -0.92
C THR A 138 -11.96 -7.86 -0.29
N MET A 139 -10.64 -7.85 -0.50
CA MET A 139 -9.78 -6.75 -0.10
C MET A 139 -9.66 -5.74 -1.24
N TYR A 140 -9.72 -4.45 -0.94
CA TYR A 140 -9.52 -3.39 -1.92
C TYR A 140 -8.29 -2.58 -1.56
N CYS A 141 -7.40 -2.45 -2.55
CA CYS A 141 -6.22 -1.58 -2.50
C CYS A 141 -6.19 -0.72 -3.74
N GLN A 142 -5.51 0.41 -3.66
CA GLN A 142 -5.41 1.31 -4.79
C GLN A 142 -3.98 1.67 -5.11
N TRP A 143 -3.67 1.61 -6.40
CA TRP A 143 -2.38 1.96 -6.93
C TRP A 143 -2.34 3.41 -7.42
N HIS A 144 -1.12 3.94 -7.43
CA HIS A 144 -0.76 5.30 -7.83
C HIS A 144 -1.26 5.69 -9.24
N ASP A 145 -1.44 4.72 -10.13
CA ASP A 145 -2.00 4.87 -11.47
C ASP A 145 -3.53 5.09 -11.50
N GLY A 146 -4.17 5.21 -10.33
CA GLY A 146 -5.62 5.36 -10.21
C GLY A 146 -6.40 4.06 -10.34
N THR A 147 -5.75 2.90 -10.38
CA THR A 147 -6.41 1.59 -10.42
C THR A 147 -6.73 1.09 -9.03
N ILE A 148 -8.00 0.79 -8.80
CA ILE A 148 -8.50 0.08 -7.62
C ILE A 148 -8.52 -1.40 -7.95
N TYR A 149 -7.83 -2.20 -7.14
CA TYR A 149 -7.73 -3.64 -7.27
C TYR A 149 -8.55 -4.30 -6.17
N ALA A 150 -9.40 -5.26 -6.57
CA ALA A 150 -10.07 -6.20 -5.68
C ALA A 150 -9.26 -7.49 -5.61
N PHE A 151 -8.86 -7.87 -4.41
CA PHE A 151 -8.04 -9.04 -4.14
C PHE A 151 -8.80 -10.08 -3.32
N ASP A 152 -8.44 -11.34 -3.52
CA ASP A 152 -8.55 -12.33 -2.45
C ASP A 152 -7.36 -12.15 -1.49
N PRO A 153 -7.60 -11.77 -0.22
CA PRO A 153 -6.50 -11.52 0.70
C PRO A 153 -5.83 -12.81 1.20
N ILE A 154 -6.41 -13.99 0.95
CA ILE A 154 -5.86 -15.27 1.38
C ILE A 154 -4.72 -15.73 0.47
N ASN A 155 -4.87 -15.53 -0.84
CA ASN A 155 -3.91 -16.01 -1.85
C ASN A 155 -3.26 -14.89 -2.69
N GLY A 156 -3.70 -13.64 -2.55
CA GLY A 156 -3.16 -12.48 -3.28
C GLY A 156 -3.68 -12.34 -4.72
N GLU A 157 -4.69 -13.12 -5.12
CA GLU A 157 -5.25 -13.08 -6.47
C GLU A 157 -6.08 -11.81 -6.71
N VAL A 158 -5.84 -11.12 -7.83
CA VAL A 158 -6.70 -10.02 -8.28
C VAL A 158 -7.99 -10.60 -8.88
N LYS A 159 -9.11 -10.39 -8.19
CA LYS A 159 -10.46 -10.79 -8.64
C LYS A 159 -11.00 -9.86 -9.72
N SER A 160 -10.74 -8.57 -9.59
CA SER A 160 -11.14 -7.54 -10.55
C SER A 160 -10.37 -6.25 -10.33
N GLN A 161 -10.43 -5.33 -11.30
CA GLN A 161 -9.80 -4.03 -11.21
C GLN A 161 -10.65 -2.96 -11.92
N TRP A 162 -10.56 -1.72 -11.43
CA TRP A 162 -11.22 -0.56 -12.03
C TRP A 162 -10.25 0.62 -12.05
N THR A 163 -9.99 1.15 -13.23
CA THR A 163 -9.09 2.29 -13.40
C THR A 163 -9.89 3.58 -13.49
N LEU A 164 -9.61 4.51 -12.57
CA LEU A 164 -10.17 5.85 -12.62
C LEU A 164 -9.52 6.65 -13.77
N PRO A 165 -10.30 7.42 -14.54
CA PRO A 165 -9.76 8.15 -15.69
C PRO A 165 -8.93 9.38 -15.29
N ASP A 166 -9.19 9.96 -14.11
CA ASP A 166 -8.79 11.33 -13.75
C ASP A 166 -8.12 11.46 -12.37
N CYS A 167 -7.81 10.37 -11.67
CA CYS A 167 -7.38 10.45 -10.27
C CYS A 167 -6.57 9.24 -9.77
N GLY A 168 -5.41 9.50 -9.17
CA GLY A 168 -4.75 8.70 -8.15
C GLY A 168 -5.21 9.19 -6.78
N MET A 169 -5.36 8.31 -5.81
CA MET A 169 -6.09 8.61 -4.57
C MET A 169 -5.14 8.79 -3.40
N SER A 170 -5.53 9.61 -2.42
CA SER A 170 -4.68 9.94 -1.25
C SER A 170 -5.23 9.46 0.08
N GLY A 171 -6.48 9.00 0.11
CA GLY A 171 -7.13 8.62 1.35
C GLY A 171 -7.57 7.17 1.37
N VAL A 172 -7.82 6.70 2.59
CA VAL A 172 -8.34 5.36 2.84
C VAL A 172 -9.73 5.24 2.20
N PRO A 173 -9.98 4.19 1.40
CA PRO A 173 -11.34 3.91 0.96
C PRO A 173 -12.26 3.66 2.18
N ALA A 174 -13.53 3.98 2.06
CA ALA A 174 -14.56 3.61 3.02
C ALA A 174 -15.46 2.54 2.40
N ILE A 175 -15.79 1.51 3.18
CA ILE A 175 -16.64 0.42 2.73
C ILE A 175 -17.95 0.39 3.53
N GLY A 176 -19.06 0.20 2.82
CA GLY A 176 -20.40 0.05 3.38
C GLY A 176 -21.19 -1.02 2.61
N PRO A 177 -22.43 -1.32 3.03
CA PRO A 177 -23.26 -2.31 2.34
C PRO A 177 -23.43 -1.97 0.85
N GLY A 178 -22.79 -2.74 -0.02
CA GLY A 178 -22.81 -2.55 -1.47
C GLY A 178 -22.15 -1.25 -1.95
N LEU A 179 -21.24 -0.68 -1.15
CA LEU A 179 -20.64 0.62 -1.41
C LEU A 179 -19.13 0.60 -1.19
N LEU A 180 -18.37 1.08 -2.16
CA LEU A 180 -16.97 1.47 -1.98
C LEU A 180 -16.83 2.97 -2.28
N ALA A 181 -16.51 3.76 -1.27
CA ALA A 181 -16.32 5.19 -1.37
C ALA A 181 -14.83 5.51 -1.27
N CYS A 182 -14.22 5.95 -2.37
CA CYS A 182 -12.80 6.25 -2.43
C CYS A 182 -12.61 7.78 -2.48
N PRO A 183 -11.86 8.40 -1.54
CA PRO A 183 -11.48 9.80 -1.61
C PRO A 183 -10.23 10.02 -2.48
N GLY A 184 -10.33 10.89 -3.48
CA GLY A 184 -9.24 11.20 -4.40
C GLY A 184 -8.87 12.68 -4.39
N GLY A 185 -7.72 13.01 -4.96
CA GLY A 185 -7.22 14.40 -5.03
C GLY A 185 -8.19 15.35 -5.74
N MET A 186 -9.04 14.81 -6.61
CA MET A 186 -10.01 15.57 -7.40
C MET A 186 -11.49 15.32 -6.98
N GLY A 187 -11.71 14.69 -5.82
CA GLY A 187 -13.06 14.46 -5.27
C GLY A 187 -13.34 13.01 -4.83
N LEU A 188 -14.60 12.73 -4.49
CA LEU A 188 -15.07 11.43 -4.01
C LEU A 188 -15.56 10.57 -5.19
N LYS A 189 -15.10 9.32 -5.29
CA LYS A 189 -15.64 8.31 -6.22
C LYS A 189 -16.39 7.24 -5.42
N VAL A 190 -17.51 6.77 -5.94
CA VAL A 190 -18.40 5.83 -5.26
C VAL A 190 -18.79 4.73 -6.24
N PHE A 191 -18.65 3.47 -5.80
CA PHE A 191 -18.95 2.25 -6.57
C PHE A 191 -19.99 1.41 -5.85
#